data_AF-A0A2E5KLA4-F1
#
_entry.id   AF-A0A2E5KLA4-F1
#
_cell.length_a   1.000
_cell.length_b   1.000
_cell.length_c   1.000
_cell.angle_alpha   90.00
_cell.angle_beta   90.00
_cell.angle_gamma   90.00
#
_symmetry.space_group_name_H-M   'P 1'
#
loop_
_entity.id
_entity.type
_entity.pdbx_description
1 polymer ?
#
loop_
_entity_poly.entity_id
_entity_poly.type
_entity_poly.pdbx_seq_one_letter_code
_entity_poly.pdbx_strand_id
1 'polypeptide(L)'
;MTAQAILFGSAAVVITGLTLGLPALDRFDGLTIDILHWLKERTDSSTGRTVDSQAIVVAIDEQTYATPPFSRGPKVTWTRELGTVLDGLRTAGAKAVGFDVIFPSTMESFARGFDREFRVALLKAAQQDLVVLGKAQHSDTPILPERGQQVAVFGQKNIRATSLNEDPDGVIRSVPLTFDTNASDGQV
;
A
#
# COMPACT_ATOMS: atom_id res chain seq x y z
N MET A 1 -28.05 20.87 28.66
CA MET A 1 -28.22 20.27 27.33
C MET A 1 -29.69 20.40 26.96
N THR A 2 -30.00 21.15 25.90
CA THR A 2 -31.37 21.47 25.49
C THR A 2 -32.06 20.24 24.91
N ALA A 3 -33.35 20.04 25.18
CA ALA A 3 -34.13 18.86 24.79
C ALA A 3 -34.07 18.52 23.28
N GLN A 4 -33.73 19.52 22.44
CA GLN A 4 -33.50 19.34 21.01
C GLN A 4 -32.28 18.44 20.71
N ALA A 5 -31.17 18.56 21.45
CA ALA A 5 -29.97 17.75 21.22
C ALA A 5 -30.19 16.26 21.53
N ILE A 6 -31.05 15.96 22.52
CA ILE A 6 -31.42 14.59 22.89
C ILE A 6 -32.38 13.99 21.85
N LEU A 7 -33.28 14.81 21.28
CA LEU A 7 -34.19 14.39 20.20
C LEU A 7 -33.43 14.04 18.91
N PHE A 8 -32.41 14.85 18.53
CA PHE A 8 -31.60 14.56 17.35
C PHE A 8 -30.70 13.34 17.54
N GLY A 9 -30.10 13.17 18.72
CA GLY A 9 -29.28 11.99 19.04
C GLY A 9 -30.08 10.68 19.06
N SER A 10 -31.30 10.71 19.61
CA SER A 10 -32.18 9.54 19.65
C SER A 10 -32.76 9.17 18.28
N ALA A 11 -33.10 10.16 17.44
CA ALA A 11 -33.56 9.90 16.07
C ALA A 11 -32.47 9.22 15.21
N ALA A 12 -31.21 9.65 15.32
CA ALA A 12 -30.10 9.03 14.60
C ALA A 12 -29.88 7.57 15.00
N VAL A 13 -29.95 7.24 16.29
CA VAL A 13 -29.80 5.87 16.80
C VAL A 13 -30.93 4.95 16.34
N VAL A 14 -32.17 5.44 16.32
CA VAL A 14 -33.34 4.66 15.86
C VAL A 14 -33.29 4.41 14.36
N ILE A 15 -32.85 5.40 13.57
CA ILE A 15 -32.70 5.25 12.12
C ILE A 15 -31.59 4.23 11.79
N THR A 16 -30.42 4.33 12.44
CA THR A 16 -29.31 3.37 12.25
C THR A 16 -29.67 1.95 12.69
N GLY A 17 -30.42 1.81 13.80
CA GLY A 17 -30.90 0.51 14.28
C GLY A 17 -31.94 -0.13 13.36
N LEU A 18 -32.80 0.67 12.71
CA LEU A 18 -33.81 0.19 11.78
C LEU A 18 -33.19 -0.22 10.42
N THR A 19 -32.10 0.41 10.01
CA THR A 19 -31.42 0.11 8.73
C THR A 19 -30.61 -1.20 8.77
N LEU A 20 -30.05 -1.56 9.93
CA LEU A 20 -29.19 -2.76 10.09
C LEU A 20 -29.94 -4.10 10.14
N GLY A 21 -31.28 -4.09 10.26
CA GLY A 21 -32.10 -5.30 10.45
C GLY A 21 -32.89 -5.77 9.23
N LEU A 22 -32.84 -5.05 8.11
CA LEU A 22 -33.69 -5.29 6.94
C LEU A 22 -32.83 -5.68 5.73
N PRO A 23 -32.84 -6.96 5.28
CA PRO A 23 -32.05 -7.41 4.11
C PRO A 23 -32.46 -6.76 2.78
N ALA A 24 -33.57 -6.02 2.75
CA ALA A 24 -33.95 -5.18 1.60
C ALA A 24 -33.10 -3.91 1.48
N LEU A 25 -32.40 -3.50 2.55
CA LEU A 25 -31.55 -2.32 2.59
C LEU A 25 -30.11 -2.57 2.16
N ASP A 26 -29.65 -3.82 2.08
CA ASP A 26 -28.33 -4.18 1.51
C ASP A 26 -28.14 -3.63 0.08
N ARG A 27 -29.24 -3.44 -0.67
CA ARG A 27 -29.22 -2.79 -1.99
C ARG A 27 -28.81 -1.31 -1.96
N PHE A 28 -28.85 -0.68 -0.79
CA PHE A 28 -28.48 0.73 -0.56
C PHE A 28 -27.09 0.89 0.07
N ASP A 29 -26.35 -0.20 0.31
CA ASP A 29 -24.98 -0.12 0.83
C ASP A 29 -24.06 0.70 -0.11
N GLY A 30 -24.24 0.52 -1.42
CA GLY A 30 -23.54 1.31 -2.44
C GLY A 30 -23.93 2.80 -2.42
N LEU A 31 -25.20 3.12 -2.19
CA LEU A 31 -25.66 4.51 -2.16
C LEU A 31 -25.14 5.26 -0.94
N THR A 32 -24.95 4.56 0.18
CA THR A 32 -24.39 5.16 1.38
C THR A 32 -22.94 5.57 1.17
N ILE A 33 -22.11 4.73 0.53
CA ILE A 33 -20.72 5.09 0.24
C ILE A 33 -20.63 6.23 -0.78
N ASP A 34 -21.52 6.26 -1.77
CA ASP A 34 -21.59 7.34 -2.76
C ASP A 34 -21.96 8.69 -2.12
N ILE A 35 -22.97 8.70 -1.23
CA ILE A 35 -23.38 9.91 -0.50
C ILE A 35 -22.26 10.38 0.42
N LEU A 36 -21.56 9.46 1.10
CA LEU A 36 -20.42 9.81 1.96
C LEU A 36 -19.24 10.37 1.16
N HIS A 37 -18.95 9.81 -0.01
CA HIS A 37 -17.91 10.35 -0.90
C HIS A 37 -18.27 11.74 -1.41
N TRP A 38 -19.52 11.93 -1.86
CA TRP A 38 -20.02 13.23 -2.30
C TRP A 38 -19.99 14.28 -1.18
N LEU A 39 -20.41 13.90 0.03
CA LEU A 39 -20.40 14.78 1.18
C LEU A 39 -18.97 15.11 1.61
N LYS A 40 -18.05 14.13 1.57
CA LYS A 40 -16.62 14.35 1.82
C LYS A 40 -16.05 15.36 0.83
N GLU A 41 -16.32 15.20 -0.47
CA GLU A 41 -15.83 16.14 -1.49
C GLU A 41 -16.38 17.56 -1.29
N ARG A 42 -17.60 17.71 -0.78
CA ARG A 42 -18.23 19.01 -0.47
C ARG A 42 -17.71 19.68 0.80
N THR A 43 -17.31 18.89 1.79
CA THR A 43 -16.92 19.37 3.12
C THR A 43 -15.40 19.46 3.30
N ASP A 44 -14.66 18.62 2.60
CA ASP A 44 -13.22 18.54 2.66
C ASP A 44 -12.60 19.53 1.67
N SER A 45 -12.20 20.70 2.19
CA SER A 45 -11.44 21.70 1.45
C SER A 45 -9.96 21.34 1.30
N SER A 46 -9.57 20.09 1.54
CA SER A 46 -8.19 19.61 1.32
C SER A 46 -7.91 19.26 -0.14
N THR A 47 -8.94 19.08 -0.97
CA THR A 47 -8.83 18.89 -2.42
C THR A 47 -8.15 20.12 -3.04
N GLY A 48 -6.84 20.03 -3.28
CA GLY A 48 -6.01 21.12 -3.81
C GLY A 48 -5.08 21.79 -2.79
N ARG A 49 -5.00 21.33 -1.54
CA ARG A 49 -3.93 21.75 -0.64
C ARG A 49 -2.62 21.17 -1.17
N THR A 50 -1.83 22.00 -1.85
CA THR A 50 -0.46 21.64 -2.24
C THR A 50 0.32 21.42 -0.95
N VAL A 51 0.49 20.16 -0.57
CA VAL A 51 1.44 19.81 0.48
C VAL A 51 2.81 20.05 -0.13
N ASP A 52 3.57 21.01 0.40
CA ASP A 52 4.99 21.13 0.09
C ASP A 52 5.70 19.91 0.67
N SER A 53 5.72 18.84 -0.12
CA SER A 53 6.19 17.51 0.25
C SER A 53 7.43 17.18 -0.55
N GLN A 54 8.49 16.78 0.15
CA GLN A 54 9.68 16.20 -0.47
C GLN A 54 9.48 14.72 -0.83
N ALA A 55 8.31 14.15 -0.54
CA ALA A 55 7.95 12.77 -0.85
C ALA A 55 7.02 12.72 -2.06
N ILE A 56 7.31 11.79 -2.97
CA ILE A 56 6.53 11.50 -4.17
C ILE A 56 6.04 10.05 -4.07
N VAL A 57 4.76 9.82 -4.38
CA VAL A 57 4.20 8.49 -4.52
C VAL A 57 4.15 8.13 -6.00
N VAL A 58 4.85 7.06 -6.38
CA VAL A 58 4.73 6.47 -7.71
C VAL A 58 3.66 5.39 -7.64
N ALA A 59 2.43 5.76 -7.99
CA ALA A 59 1.29 4.87 -7.90
C ALA A 59 1.29 3.83 -9.03
N ILE A 60 0.91 2.60 -8.68
CA ILE A 60 0.50 1.56 -9.63
C ILE A 60 -1.01 1.49 -9.56
N ASP A 61 -1.66 2.07 -10.56
CA ASP A 61 -3.10 2.26 -10.64
C ASP A 61 -3.71 1.47 -11.82
N GLU A 62 -5.03 1.56 -11.98
CA GLU A 62 -5.79 0.91 -13.06
C GLU A 62 -5.27 1.33 -14.44
N GLN A 63 -4.85 2.58 -14.59
CA GLN A 63 -4.25 3.05 -15.83
C GLN A 63 -2.95 2.32 -16.13
N THR A 64 -2.12 2.06 -15.12
CA THR A 64 -0.91 1.24 -15.24
C THR A 64 -1.27 -0.15 -15.75
N TYR A 65 -2.27 -0.83 -15.16
CA TYR A 65 -2.71 -2.15 -15.64
C TYR A 65 -3.28 -2.13 -17.07
N ALA A 66 -3.87 -1.03 -17.52
CA ALA A 66 -4.39 -0.89 -18.87
C ALA A 66 -3.30 -0.55 -19.90
N THR A 67 -2.15 -0.05 -19.46
CA THR A 67 -1.10 0.48 -20.35
C THR A 67 -0.08 -0.59 -20.74
N PRO A 68 0.24 -0.77 -22.04
CA PRO A 68 1.36 -1.61 -22.44
C PRO A 68 2.70 -1.08 -21.91
N PRO A 69 3.65 -1.95 -21.49
CA PRO A 69 3.61 -3.41 -21.58
C PRO A 69 2.90 -4.10 -20.40
N PHE A 70 2.51 -3.37 -19.35
CA PHE A 70 1.93 -3.91 -18.11
C PHE A 70 0.64 -4.69 -18.34
N SER A 71 -0.17 -4.28 -19.33
CA SER A 71 -1.44 -4.93 -19.66
C SER A 71 -1.33 -6.33 -20.26
N ARG A 72 -0.12 -6.78 -20.64
CA ARG A 72 0.07 -8.03 -21.41
C ARG A 72 0.54 -9.22 -20.58
N GLY A 73 0.57 -9.12 -19.25
CA GLY A 73 1.07 -10.20 -18.42
C GLY A 73 0.87 -10.01 -16.92
N PRO A 74 1.12 -11.07 -16.15
CA PRO A 74 1.13 -10.99 -14.69
C PRO A 74 2.23 -10.04 -14.20
N LYS A 75 2.08 -9.48 -12.99
CA LYS A 75 3.01 -8.50 -12.41
C LYS A 75 4.49 -8.91 -12.41
N VAL A 76 4.77 -10.21 -12.38
CA VAL A 76 6.15 -10.73 -12.46
C VAL A 76 6.85 -10.37 -13.77
N THR A 77 6.11 -10.07 -14.84
CA THR A 77 6.69 -9.62 -16.11
C THR A 77 7.05 -8.13 -16.12
N TRP A 78 6.74 -7.39 -15.06
CA TRP A 78 6.94 -5.94 -14.98
C TRP A 78 8.33 -5.55 -14.46
N THR A 79 9.17 -6.53 -14.11
CA THR A 79 10.45 -6.28 -13.42
C THR A 79 11.38 -5.37 -14.24
N ARG A 80 11.38 -5.47 -15.57
CA ARG A 80 12.21 -4.61 -16.44
C ARG A 80 11.82 -3.14 -16.35
N GLU A 81 10.53 -2.87 -16.43
CA GLU A 81 9.95 -1.53 -16.34
C GLU A 81 10.19 -0.95 -14.95
N LEU A 82 10.03 -1.75 -13.90
CA LEU A 82 10.35 -1.36 -12.52
C LEU A 82 11.84 -1.04 -12.34
N GLY A 83 12.72 -1.77 -13.01
CA GLY A 83 14.16 -1.48 -13.04
C GLY A 83 14.45 -0.11 -13.67
N THR A 84 13.75 0.23 -14.75
CA THR A 84 13.87 1.53 -15.42
C THR A 84 13.36 2.66 -14.54
N VAL A 85 12.21 2.48 -13.89
CA VAL A 85 11.66 3.48 -12.94
C VAL A 85 12.63 3.71 -11.79
N LEU A 86 13.16 2.64 -11.17
CA LEU A 86 14.10 2.76 -10.06
C LEU A 86 15.40 3.46 -10.48
N ASP A 87 15.96 3.13 -11.64
CA ASP A 87 17.19 3.79 -12.13
C ASP A 87 16.93 5.26 -12.51
N GLY A 88 15.73 5.57 -13.00
CA GLY A 88 15.26 6.93 -13.24
C GLY A 88 15.18 7.75 -11.94
N LEU A 89 14.54 7.22 -10.90
CA LEU A 89 14.46 7.86 -9.57
C LEU A 89 15.85 8.08 -8.97
N ARG A 90 16.72 7.08 -9.06
CA ARG A 90 18.12 7.15 -8.61
C ARG A 90 18.87 8.28 -9.33
N THR A 91 18.71 8.37 -10.66
CA THR A 91 19.39 9.39 -11.49
C THR A 91 18.80 10.78 -11.28
N ALA A 92 17.51 10.88 -10.96
CA ALA A 92 16.85 12.13 -10.58
C ALA A 92 17.25 12.64 -9.18
N GLY A 93 18.05 11.89 -8.43
CA GLY A 93 18.55 12.30 -7.11
C GLY A 93 17.58 12.03 -5.96
N ALA A 94 16.70 11.02 -6.09
CA ALA A 94 15.91 10.54 -4.96
C ALA A 94 16.84 10.19 -3.79
N LYS A 95 16.47 10.59 -2.56
CA LYS A 95 17.25 10.28 -1.35
C LYS A 95 16.96 8.89 -0.80
N ALA A 96 15.73 8.41 -1.01
CA ALA A 96 15.26 7.09 -0.60
C ALA A 96 14.12 6.66 -1.52
N VAL A 97 13.97 5.36 -1.72
CA VAL A 97 12.89 4.71 -2.48
C VAL A 97 12.43 3.48 -1.70
N GLY A 98 11.19 3.53 -1.23
CA GLY A 98 10.52 2.39 -0.59
C GLY A 98 9.60 1.69 -1.57
N PHE A 99 9.63 0.36 -1.59
CA PHE A 99 8.66 -0.45 -2.33
C PHE A 99 7.57 -0.95 -1.38
N ASP A 100 6.34 -0.50 -1.60
CA ASP A 100 5.13 -1.01 -0.92
C ASP A 100 4.52 -2.24 -1.63
N VAL A 101 5.11 -2.66 -2.76
CA VAL A 101 4.71 -3.85 -3.49
C VAL A 101 5.79 -4.92 -3.36
N ILE A 102 5.36 -6.14 -3.06
CA ILE A 102 6.24 -7.29 -2.90
C ILE A 102 6.16 -8.15 -4.18
N PHE A 103 7.32 -8.44 -4.77
CA PHE A 103 7.43 -9.32 -5.95
C PHE A 103 8.09 -10.65 -5.53
N PRO A 104 7.30 -11.64 -5.07
CA PRO A 104 7.84 -12.89 -4.52
C PRO A 104 8.30 -13.89 -5.59
N SER A 105 7.90 -13.70 -6.84
CA SER A 105 8.14 -14.60 -7.96
C SER A 105 9.14 -14.04 -8.97
N THR A 106 9.66 -14.92 -9.83
CA THR A 106 10.63 -14.59 -10.90
C THR A 106 10.20 -15.21 -12.23
N MET A 107 10.61 -14.58 -13.34
CA MET A 107 10.48 -15.12 -14.70
C MET A 107 11.72 -15.89 -15.16
N GLU A 108 12.74 -16.06 -14.32
CA GLU A 108 14.04 -16.64 -14.69
C GLU A 108 13.94 -18.07 -15.22
N SER A 109 12.96 -18.85 -14.76
CA SER A 109 12.70 -20.22 -15.24
C SER A 109 12.13 -20.27 -16.66
N PHE A 110 11.43 -19.21 -17.09
CA PHE A 110 10.80 -19.12 -18.42
C PHE A 110 11.67 -18.36 -19.41
N ALA A 111 12.36 -17.32 -18.94
CA ALA A 111 13.25 -16.50 -19.74
C ALA A 111 14.48 -16.13 -18.89
N ARG A 112 15.61 -16.79 -19.18
CA ARG A 112 16.87 -16.51 -18.48
C ARG A 112 17.25 -15.04 -18.63
N GLY A 113 17.63 -14.43 -17.51
CA GLY A 113 18.02 -13.02 -17.44
C GLY A 113 16.86 -12.04 -17.53
N PHE A 114 15.59 -12.50 -17.50
CA PHE A 114 14.44 -11.61 -17.60
C PHE A 114 14.46 -10.54 -16.48
N ASP A 115 14.72 -10.96 -15.25
CA ASP A 115 14.75 -10.09 -14.06
C ASP A 115 16.12 -9.42 -13.84
N ARG A 116 17.05 -9.52 -14.80
CA ARG A 116 18.41 -9.00 -14.64
C ARG A 116 18.41 -7.49 -14.47
N GLU A 117 17.66 -6.76 -15.28
CA GLU A 117 17.64 -5.29 -15.26
C GLU A 117 17.15 -4.78 -13.91
N PHE A 118 16.09 -5.37 -13.37
CA PHE A 118 15.59 -5.03 -12.05
C PHE A 118 16.61 -5.29 -10.95
N ARG A 119 17.21 -6.49 -10.93
CA ARG A 119 18.22 -6.85 -9.92
C ARG A 119 19.45 -5.97 -9.99
N VAL A 120 19.88 -5.56 -11.18
CA VAL A 120 20.99 -4.60 -11.35
C VAL A 120 20.60 -3.21 -10.83
N ALA A 121 19.39 -2.73 -11.11
CA ALA A 121 18.90 -1.45 -10.58
C ALA A 121 18.81 -1.47 -9.05
N LEU A 122 18.28 -2.56 -8.46
CA LEU A 122 18.25 -2.79 -7.02
C LEU A 122 19.65 -2.76 -6.40
N LEU A 123 20.62 -3.46 -7.01
CA LEU A 123 22.00 -3.47 -6.53
C LEU A 123 22.62 -2.07 -6.53
N LYS A 124 22.47 -1.31 -7.63
CA LYS A 124 22.98 0.06 -7.73
C LYS A 124 22.35 0.96 -6.66
N ALA A 125 21.05 0.87 -6.47
CA ALA A 125 20.34 1.64 -5.46
C ALA A 125 20.74 1.24 -4.03
N ALA A 126 20.91 -0.05 -3.75
CA ALA A 126 21.32 -0.54 -2.45
C ALA A 126 22.76 -0.13 -2.09
N GLN A 127 23.66 -0.09 -3.08
CA GLN A 127 25.03 0.44 -2.90
C GLN A 127 25.07 1.92 -2.49
N GLN A 128 23.98 2.65 -2.74
CA GLN A 128 23.81 4.05 -2.39
C GLN A 128 22.93 4.24 -1.14
N ASP A 129 22.61 3.15 -0.41
CA ASP A 129 21.68 3.14 0.73
C ASP A 129 20.31 3.78 0.40
N LEU A 130 19.88 3.69 -0.86
CA LEU A 130 18.72 4.41 -1.40
C LEU A 130 17.45 3.56 -1.39
N VAL A 131 17.52 2.23 -1.40
CA VAL A 131 16.34 1.37 -1.60
C VAL A 131 15.99 0.56 -0.36
N VAL A 132 14.69 0.44 -0.09
CA VAL A 132 14.12 -0.49 0.89
C VAL A 132 12.98 -1.28 0.25
N LEU A 133 13.02 -2.60 0.37
CA LEU A 133 11.96 -3.50 -0.09
C LEU A 133 11.00 -3.86 1.05
N GLY A 134 9.71 -3.91 0.73
CA GLY A 134 8.68 -4.42 1.61
C GLY A 134 8.72 -5.94 1.79
N LYS A 135 8.27 -6.40 2.96
CA LYS A 135 7.81 -7.77 3.21
C LYS A 135 6.49 -7.73 3.96
N ALA A 136 5.63 -8.72 3.75
CA ALA A 136 4.45 -8.90 4.59
C ALA A 136 4.83 -9.94 5.66
N GLN A 137 4.79 -9.52 6.91
CA GLN A 137 4.93 -10.42 8.04
C GLN A 137 3.55 -11.05 8.28
N HIS A 138 3.36 -12.29 7.84
CA HIS A 138 2.12 -13.04 8.05
C HIS A 138 2.45 -14.34 8.78
N SER A 139 2.19 -14.39 10.08
CA SER A 139 2.40 -15.56 10.95
C SER A 139 3.76 -16.26 10.67
N ASP A 140 3.76 -17.59 10.53
CA ASP A 140 4.97 -18.41 10.34
C ASP A 140 5.62 -18.30 8.95
N THR A 141 4.89 -17.80 7.93
CA THR A 141 5.37 -17.79 6.53
C THR A 141 5.32 -16.37 5.96
N PRO A 142 6.40 -15.58 6.08
CA PRO A 142 6.43 -14.22 5.54
C PRO A 142 6.42 -14.23 4.01
N ILE A 143 5.72 -13.27 3.41
CA ILE A 143 5.80 -13.01 1.98
C ILE A 143 7.00 -12.08 1.75
N LEU A 144 8.05 -12.63 1.17
CA LEU A 144 9.31 -11.94 0.92
C LEU A 144 9.46 -11.62 -0.57
N PRO A 145 10.28 -10.59 -0.91
CA PRO A 145 10.77 -10.42 -2.28
C PRO A 145 11.46 -11.69 -2.77
N GLU A 146 11.50 -11.92 -4.09
CA GLU A 146 12.21 -13.07 -4.65
C GLU A 146 13.70 -13.08 -4.24
N ARG A 147 14.30 -14.27 -4.11
CA ARG A 147 15.67 -14.43 -3.56
C ARG A 147 16.73 -13.58 -4.26
N GLY A 148 16.73 -13.49 -5.58
CA GLY A 148 17.64 -12.64 -6.33
C GLY A 148 17.48 -11.16 -6.01
N GLN A 149 16.25 -10.69 -5.74
CA GLN A 149 16.00 -9.33 -5.27
C GLN A 149 16.54 -9.12 -3.85
N GLN A 150 16.32 -10.09 -2.95
CA GLN A 150 16.86 -10.03 -1.59
C GLN A 150 18.38 -9.93 -1.58
N VAL A 151 19.07 -10.71 -2.42
CA VAL A 151 20.53 -10.64 -2.56
C VAL A 151 20.97 -9.29 -3.11
N ALA A 152 20.27 -8.76 -4.12
CA ALA A 152 20.59 -7.48 -4.74
C ALA A 152 20.52 -6.31 -3.75
N VAL A 153 19.66 -6.39 -2.73
CA VAL A 153 19.53 -5.35 -1.70
C VAL A 153 20.30 -5.64 -0.41
N PHE A 154 21.25 -6.57 -0.42
CA PHE A 154 22.04 -6.97 0.76
C PHE A 154 21.18 -7.57 1.90
N GLY A 155 20.13 -8.31 1.53
CA GLY A 155 19.29 -9.05 2.44
C GLY A 155 18.55 -8.17 3.44
N GLN A 156 18.51 -8.62 4.70
CA GLN A 156 17.73 -7.99 5.77
C GLN A 156 18.15 -6.54 6.07
N LYS A 157 19.31 -6.06 5.60
CA LYS A 157 19.70 -4.66 5.76
C LYS A 157 18.65 -3.72 5.16
N ASN A 158 18.10 -4.07 3.99
CA ASN A 158 17.20 -3.22 3.20
C ASN A 158 15.83 -3.88 2.95
N ILE A 159 15.41 -4.82 3.79
CA ILE A 159 14.07 -5.42 3.74
C ILE A 159 13.34 -5.08 5.04
N ARG A 160 12.17 -4.44 4.94
CA ARG A 160 11.36 -4.03 6.09
C ARG A 160 9.93 -4.49 5.93
N ALA A 161 9.26 -4.76 7.04
CA ALA A 161 7.86 -5.12 6.98
C ALA A 161 7.02 -3.92 6.56
N THR A 162 5.99 -4.18 5.75
CA THR A 162 4.97 -3.20 5.37
C THR A 162 3.76 -3.25 6.29
N SER A 163 3.68 -4.24 7.19
CA SER A 163 2.66 -4.30 8.24
C SER A 163 2.87 -3.14 9.22
N LEU A 164 1.92 -2.21 9.25
CA LEU A 164 1.91 -1.06 10.15
C LEU A 164 0.89 -1.33 11.27
N ASN A 165 1.21 -0.87 12.47
CA ASN A 165 0.27 -0.93 13.59
C ASN A 165 -0.57 0.35 13.57
N GLU A 166 -1.89 0.17 13.50
CA GLU A 166 -2.84 1.27 13.65
C GLU A 166 -3.08 1.52 15.15
N ASP A 167 -3.09 2.79 15.56
CA ASP A 167 -3.57 3.15 16.89
C ASP A 167 -5.09 2.93 16.97
N PRO A 168 -5.71 2.90 18.17
CA PRO A 168 -7.14 2.63 18.33
C PRO A 168 -8.09 3.58 17.58
N ASP A 169 -7.60 4.73 17.12
CA ASP A 169 -8.34 5.69 16.31
C ASP A 169 -8.10 5.54 14.79
N GLY A 170 -7.45 4.45 14.36
CA GLY A 170 -7.18 4.13 12.96
C GLY A 170 -6.04 4.95 12.34
N VAL A 171 -5.31 5.72 13.14
CA VAL A 171 -4.19 6.53 12.64
C VAL A 171 -2.86 5.79 12.88
N ILE A 172 -2.07 5.65 11.82
CA ILE A 172 -0.72 5.08 11.92
C ILE A 172 0.26 6.15 12.38
N ARG A 173 0.80 6.01 13.59
CA ARG A 173 1.82 6.92 14.16
C ARG A 173 3.15 6.26 14.44
N SER A 174 3.21 4.94 14.37
CA SER A 174 4.41 4.17 14.68
C SER A 174 4.65 3.07 13.66
N VAL A 175 5.93 2.79 13.41
CA VAL A 175 6.36 1.67 12.57
C VAL A 175 7.12 0.71 13.47
N PRO A 176 6.68 -0.55 13.61
CA PRO A 176 7.41 -1.55 14.39
C PRO A 176 8.78 -1.82 13.77
N LEU A 177 9.84 -1.57 14.54
CA LEU A 177 11.22 -1.88 14.14
C LEU A 177 11.54 -3.38 14.28
N THR A 178 10.77 -4.09 15.12
CA THR A 178 10.89 -5.51 15.41
C THR A 178 9.50 -6.13 15.50
N PHE A 179 9.35 -7.36 15.00
CA PHE A 179 8.12 -8.14 15.10
C PHE A 179 8.36 -9.32 16.03
N ASP A 180 7.44 -9.57 16.96
CA ASP A 180 7.42 -10.81 17.71
C ASP A 180 6.72 -11.88 16.86
N THR A 181 7.46 -12.90 16.43
CA THR A 181 6.92 -13.99 15.61
C THR A 181 5.96 -14.90 16.40
N ASN A 182 5.87 -14.73 17.72
CA ASN A 182 4.94 -15.47 18.57
C ASN A 182 3.65 -14.68 18.88
N ALA A 183 3.58 -13.40 18.50
CA ALA A 183 2.35 -12.64 18.60
C ALA A 183 1.46 -13.05 17.43
N SER A 184 0.34 -13.71 17.73
CA SER A 184 -0.71 -13.96 16.76
C SER A 184 -1.26 -12.60 16.29
N ASP A 185 -0.92 -12.20 15.06
CA ASP A 185 -1.57 -11.07 14.37
C ASP A 185 -3.08 -11.33 14.34
N GLY A 186 -3.86 -10.51 15.07
CA GLY A 186 -5.32 -10.59 15.04
C GLY A 186 -6.06 -10.49 16.37
N GLN A 187 -5.53 -9.81 17.39
CA GLN A 187 -6.37 -9.32 18.49
C GLN A 187 -6.11 -7.86 18.79
N VAL A 188 -6.92 -7.01 18.18
CA VAL A 188 -7.61 -5.86 18.80
C VAL A 188 -8.90 -5.61 18.03
#